data_AF-A0A2V9WQA1-F1
#
_entry.id   AF-A0A2V9WQA1-F1
#
_cell.length_a   1.000
_cell.length_b   1.000
_cell.length_c   1.000
_cell.angle_alpha   90.00
_cell.angle_beta   90.00
_cell.angle_gamma   90.00
#
_symmetry.space_group_name_H-M   'P 1'
#
loop_
_entity.id
_entity.type
_entity.pdbx_description
1 polymer ?
#
loop_
_entity_poly.entity_id
_entity_poly.type
_entity_poly.pdbx_seq_one_letter_code
_entity_poly.pdbx_strand_id
1 'polypeptide(L)'
;MTAVSCLMPLITALLHTENDARRLGRTLQTLLPCDEIIVVDHDSHDTTWRIAREYGARVVAAERSRPLEHYLQLARHDWILSVEPRESLTESLEATLLEWKSLNAVETGVFAFSVLLREETPSGWFSNPTPQPRLVSREYDQRRGRLQSSHPSAPLLEGELLRFALP
;
A
#
# COMPACT_ATOMS: atom_id res chain seq x y z
N MET A 1 -22.21 -24.64 -17.25
CA MET A 1 -21.95 -24.28 -15.84
C MET A 1 -20.52 -23.79 -15.76
N THR A 2 -20.29 -22.50 -15.97
CA THR A 2 -18.99 -21.88 -15.70
C THR A 2 -18.80 -21.86 -14.20
N ALA A 3 -17.76 -22.52 -13.69
CA ALA A 3 -17.35 -22.37 -12.31
C ALA A 3 -17.08 -20.88 -12.07
N VAL A 4 -17.83 -20.26 -11.17
CA VAL A 4 -17.44 -18.97 -10.61
C VAL A 4 -16.19 -19.26 -9.80
N SER A 5 -15.03 -18.98 -10.37
CA SER A 5 -13.77 -19.03 -9.65
C SER A 5 -13.84 -17.99 -8.52
N CYS A 6 -14.08 -18.47 -7.29
CA CYS A 6 -13.81 -17.76 -6.04
C CYS A 6 -12.30 -17.52 -5.94
N LEU A 7 -11.79 -16.55 -6.68
CA LEU A 7 -10.44 -16.06 -6.45
C LEU A 7 -10.56 -14.94 -5.42
N MET A 8 -10.12 -15.22 -4.19
CA MET A 8 -9.87 -14.19 -3.19
C MET A 8 -9.01 -13.10 -3.84
N PRO A 9 -9.39 -11.81 -3.78
CA PRO A 9 -8.58 -10.78 -4.38
C PRO A 9 -7.19 -10.78 -3.72
N LEU A 10 -6.17 -10.72 -4.56
CA LEU A 10 -4.78 -10.68 -4.13
C LEU A 10 -4.30 -9.24 -4.12
N ILE A 11 -3.43 -8.90 -3.17
CA ILE A 11 -2.94 -7.54 -2.95
C ILE A 11 -1.43 -7.50 -3.16
N THR A 12 -0.98 -6.57 -4.00
CA THR A 12 0.43 -6.16 -4.08
C THR A 12 0.63 -4.91 -3.23
N ALA A 13 1.51 -4.96 -2.22
CA ALA A 13 2.03 -3.75 -1.58
C ALA A 13 3.10 -3.10 -2.48
N LEU A 14 3.02 -1.79 -2.66
CA LEU A 14 4.01 -0.99 -3.38
C LEU A 14 4.56 0.11 -2.47
N LEU A 15 5.87 0.13 -2.30
CA LEU A 15 6.60 1.11 -1.50
C LEU A 15 7.71 1.74 -2.33
N HIS A 16 7.94 3.02 -2.12
CA HIS A 16 9.10 3.75 -2.67
C HIS A 16 10.03 4.12 -1.52
N THR A 17 11.31 3.76 -1.63
CA THR A 17 12.31 3.96 -0.56
C THR A 17 13.50 4.78 -1.01
N GLU A 18 14.08 5.55 -0.11
CA GLU A 18 15.39 6.22 -0.26
C GLU A 18 16.04 6.36 1.13
N ASN A 19 16.97 5.46 1.46
CA ASN A 19 17.63 5.41 2.78
C ASN A 19 16.66 5.23 3.97
N ASP A 20 15.69 4.33 3.84
CA ASP A 20 14.64 4.06 4.82
C ASP A 20 14.93 2.88 5.76
N ALA A 21 16.18 2.42 5.86
CA ALA A 21 16.53 1.18 6.57
C ALA A 21 16.02 1.14 8.01
N ARG A 22 15.96 2.30 8.68
CA ARG A 22 15.53 2.37 10.08
C ARG A 22 14.01 2.25 10.28
N ARG A 23 13.22 2.56 9.25
CA ARG A 23 11.75 2.63 9.33
C ARG A 23 11.08 1.46 8.63
N LEU A 24 11.68 1.02 7.50
CA LEU A 24 11.10 0.05 6.59
C LEU A 24 10.71 -1.26 7.27
N GLY A 25 11.51 -1.76 8.20
CA GLY A 25 11.20 -3.01 8.91
C GLY A 25 9.85 -2.98 9.63
N ARG A 26 9.50 -1.85 10.27
CA ARG A 26 8.21 -1.67 10.96
C ARG A 26 7.04 -1.69 9.99
N THR A 27 7.19 -1.02 8.84
CA THR A 27 6.20 -1.05 7.76
C THR A 27 5.97 -2.47 7.27
N LEU A 28 7.04 -3.16 6.87
CA LEU A 28 6.97 -4.49 6.25
C LEU A 28 6.33 -5.54 7.17
N GLN A 29 6.49 -5.42 8.50
CA GLN A 29 5.85 -6.31 9.47
C GLN A 29 4.31 -6.28 9.42
N THR A 30 3.73 -5.13 9.08
CA THR A 30 2.27 -4.93 9.03
C THR A 30 1.64 -5.26 7.67
N LEU A 31 2.44 -5.71 6.70
CA LEU A 31 1.96 -6.04 5.35
C LEU A 31 1.53 -7.51 5.20
N LEU A 32 1.22 -8.20 6.31
CA LEU A 32 0.69 -9.57 6.31
C LEU A 32 -0.52 -9.77 5.37
N PRO A 33 -1.44 -8.80 5.19
CA PRO A 33 -2.54 -8.97 4.24
C PRO A 33 -2.11 -9.04 2.76
N CYS A 34 -0.88 -8.64 2.43
CA CYS A 34 -0.39 -8.54 1.06
C CYS A 34 0.28 -9.84 0.58
N ASP A 35 0.00 -10.23 -0.67
CA ASP A 35 0.49 -11.46 -1.30
C ASP A 35 1.79 -11.22 -2.09
N GLU A 36 2.05 -9.97 -2.47
CA GLU A 36 3.30 -9.51 -3.07
C GLU A 36 3.73 -8.21 -2.39
N ILE A 37 5.04 -8.04 -2.18
CA ILE A 37 5.61 -6.76 -1.76
C ILE A 37 6.64 -6.32 -2.81
N ILE A 38 6.47 -5.11 -3.32
CA ILE A 38 7.42 -4.44 -4.22
C ILE A 38 8.00 -3.24 -3.50
N VAL A 39 9.33 -3.19 -3.44
CA VAL A 39 10.07 -2.03 -2.95
C VAL A 39 10.83 -1.42 -4.13
N VAL A 40 10.47 -0.20 -4.49
CA VAL A 40 11.14 0.60 -5.51
C VAL A 40 12.19 1.47 -4.83
N ASP A 41 13.45 1.14 -5.02
CA ASP A 41 14.58 1.79 -4.36
C ASP A 41 15.16 2.93 -5.22
N HIS A 42 15.10 4.15 -4.70
CA HIS A 42 15.59 5.37 -5.34
C HIS A 42 17.05 5.67 -4.95
N ASP A 43 17.94 4.69 -5.15
CA ASP A 43 19.38 4.80 -4.88
C ASP A 43 19.72 4.88 -3.38
N SER A 44 19.30 3.89 -2.59
CA SER A 44 19.69 3.81 -1.18
C SER A 44 21.17 3.43 -1.00
N HIS A 45 21.86 4.14 -0.11
CA HIS A 45 23.26 3.90 0.29
C HIS A 45 23.38 3.21 1.66
N ASP A 46 22.24 2.95 2.31
CA ASP A 46 22.14 2.22 3.57
C ASP A 46 21.69 0.75 3.36
N THR A 47 21.22 0.08 4.42
CA THR A 47 20.78 -1.32 4.35
C THR A 47 19.32 -1.52 3.94
N THR A 48 18.67 -0.52 3.32
CA THR A 48 17.24 -0.57 2.92
C THR A 48 16.92 -1.79 2.07
N TRP A 49 17.68 -2.02 0.99
CA TRP A 49 17.47 -3.14 0.08
C TRP A 49 17.62 -4.51 0.77
N ARG A 50 18.53 -4.61 1.76
CA ARG A 50 18.75 -5.86 2.52
C ARG A 50 17.53 -6.17 3.37
N ILE A 51 17.03 -5.17 4.09
CA ILE A 51 15.83 -5.30 4.93
C ILE A 51 14.64 -5.68 4.07
N ALA A 52 14.41 -5.00 2.94
CA ALA A 52 13.33 -5.35 2.02
C ALA A 52 13.36 -6.83 1.61
N ARG A 53 14.53 -7.36 1.23
CA ARG A 53 14.69 -8.77 0.83
C ARG A 53 14.46 -9.76 1.96
N GLU A 54 14.82 -9.41 3.20
CA GLU A 54 14.58 -10.27 4.38
C GLU A 54 13.09 -10.52 4.63
N TYR A 55 12.22 -9.58 4.24
CA TYR A 55 10.76 -9.74 4.29
C TYR A 55 10.18 -10.34 2.99
N GLY A 56 11.01 -10.86 2.10
CA GLY A 56 10.57 -11.46 0.83
C GLY A 56 10.13 -10.45 -0.24
N ALA A 57 10.41 -9.15 -0.06
CA ALA A 57 10.04 -8.14 -1.04
C ALA A 57 10.88 -8.26 -2.33
N ARG A 58 10.23 -8.00 -3.46
CA ARG A 58 10.91 -7.80 -4.74
C ARG A 58 11.42 -6.36 -4.79
N VAL A 59 12.73 -6.20 -4.71
CA VAL A 59 13.41 -4.90 -4.81
C VAL A 59 13.67 -4.55 -6.27
N VAL A 60 13.28 -3.36 -6.69
CA VAL A 60 13.45 -2.82 -8.04
C VAL A 60 14.16 -1.48 -7.94
N ALA A 61 15.24 -1.28 -8.68
CA ALA A 61 15.91 0.03 -8.72
C ALA A 61 15.05 1.03 -9.51
N ALA A 62 14.91 2.25 -9.00
CA ALA A 62 14.16 3.29 -9.66
C ALA A 62 14.93 3.91 -10.84
N GLU A 63 14.25 4.04 -11.98
CA GLU A 63 14.67 4.87 -13.10
C GLU A 63 14.35 6.35 -12.81
N ARG A 64 15.37 7.21 -12.81
CA ARG A 64 15.25 8.65 -12.48
C ARG A 64 14.22 9.43 -13.32
N SER A 65 13.96 8.99 -14.55
CA SER A 65 13.03 9.65 -15.49
C SER A 65 11.61 9.10 -15.42
N ARG A 66 11.36 8.04 -14.66
CA ARG A 66 10.03 7.42 -14.56
C ARG A 66 9.27 8.02 -13.38
N PRO A 67 8.01 8.40 -13.55
CA PRO A 67 7.20 8.85 -12.44
C PRO A 67 6.82 7.65 -11.54
N LEU A 68 6.40 7.92 -10.30
CA LEU A 68 6.13 6.86 -9.30
C LEU A 68 5.01 5.91 -9.74
N GLU A 69 4.00 6.42 -10.43
CA GLU A 69 2.90 5.62 -10.98
C GLU A 69 3.35 4.57 -12.01
N HIS A 70 4.51 4.76 -12.66
CA HIS A 70 5.05 3.78 -13.60
C HIS A 70 5.24 2.40 -12.97
N TYR A 71 5.53 2.36 -11.67
CA TYR A 71 5.84 1.13 -10.97
C TYR A 71 4.59 0.31 -10.60
N LEU A 72 3.38 0.87 -10.75
CA LEU A 72 2.12 0.14 -10.55
C LEU A 72 1.99 -1.03 -11.54
N GLN A 73 2.50 -0.87 -12.75
CA GLN A 73 2.48 -1.92 -13.77
C GLN A 73 3.30 -3.16 -13.36
N LEU A 74 4.22 -3.01 -12.40
CA LEU A 74 5.05 -4.11 -11.90
C LEU A 74 4.28 -5.05 -10.98
N ALA A 75 3.14 -4.62 -10.42
CA ALA A 75 2.30 -5.47 -9.59
C ALA A 75 1.86 -6.72 -10.35
N ARG A 76 1.88 -7.88 -9.70
CA ARG A 76 1.32 -9.13 -10.24
C ARG A 76 -0.19 -9.22 -10.02
N HIS A 77 -0.71 -8.49 -9.05
CA HIS A 77 -2.11 -8.55 -8.66
C HIS A 77 -2.86 -7.29 -9.09
N ASP A 78 -4.18 -7.39 -9.15
CA ASP A 78 -5.02 -6.30 -9.61
C ASP A 78 -5.21 -5.22 -8.55
N TRP A 79 -5.13 -5.58 -7.27
CA TRP A 79 -5.23 -4.62 -6.19
C TRP A 79 -3.85 -4.25 -5.67
N ILE A 80 -3.61 -2.95 -5.56
CA ILE A 80 -2.33 -2.38 -5.17
C ILE A 80 -2.54 -1.53 -3.91
N LEU A 81 -1.87 -1.89 -2.83
CA LEU A 81 -1.80 -1.12 -1.60
C LEU A 81 -0.55 -0.25 -1.61
N SER A 82 -0.71 1.08 -1.69
CA SER A 82 0.42 2.02 -1.66
C SER A 82 0.71 2.47 -0.24
N VAL A 83 1.91 2.16 0.27
CA VAL A 83 2.34 2.45 1.64
C VAL A 83 3.68 3.15 1.63
N GLU A 84 3.87 4.17 2.47
CA GLU A 84 5.18 4.81 2.65
C GLU A 84 6.08 3.97 3.59
N PRO A 85 7.42 4.02 3.46
CA PRO A 85 8.35 3.26 4.31
C PRO A 85 8.34 3.61 5.80
N ARG A 86 7.58 4.64 6.18
CA ARG A 86 7.38 5.12 7.55
C ARG A 86 5.94 4.96 8.03
N GLU A 87 5.09 4.31 7.24
CA GLU A 87 3.71 4.01 7.55
C GLU A 87 3.56 2.56 8.00
N SER A 88 2.73 2.31 9.01
CA SER A 88 2.37 0.95 9.43
C SER A 88 0.86 0.85 9.52
N LEU A 89 0.31 -0.29 9.14
CA LEU A 89 -1.13 -0.54 9.30
C LEU A 89 -1.43 -0.72 10.80
N THR A 90 -2.58 -0.23 11.25
CA THR A 90 -3.12 -0.66 12.55
C THR A 90 -3.63 -2.10 12.45
N GLU A 91 -3.69 -2.82 13.56
CA GLU A 91 -4.26 -4.18 13.62
C GLU A 91 -5.68 -4.24 13.05
N SER A 92 -6.49 -3.18 13.27
CA SER A 92 -7.83 -3.05 12.69
C SER A 92 -7.82 -2.91 11.16
N LEU A 93 -6.83 -2.21 10.60
CA LEU A 93 -6.68 -2.11 9.14
C LEU A 93 -6.19 -3.44 8.55
N GLU A 94 -5.25 -4.13 9.22
CA GLU A 94 -4.82 -5.46 8.81
C GLU A 94 -6.00 -6.45 8.79
N ALA A 95 -6.80 -6.47 9.86
CA ALA A 95 -7.99 -7.30 9.95
C ALA A 95 -9.01 -6.98 8.84
N THR A 96 -9.26 -5.69 8.60
CA THR A 96 -10.17 -5.23 7.54
C THR A 96 -9.72 -5.71 6.16
N LEU A 97 -8.42 -5.64 5.86
CA LEU A 97 -7.89 -6.12 4.58
C LEU A 97 -8.00 -7.64 4.44
N LEU A 98 -7.73 -8.40 5.51
CA LEU A 98 -7.87 -9.86 5.52
C LEU A 98 -9.33 -10.29 5.35
N GLU A 99 -10.27 -9.60 6.01
CA GLU A 99 -11.70 -9.83 5.84
C GLU A 99 -12.15 -9.48 4.43
N TRP A 100 -11.73 -8.32 3.91
CA TRP A 100 -12.02 -7.90 2.55
C TRP A 100 -11.55 -8.93 1.50
N LYS A 101 -10.37 -9.53 1.69
CA LYS A 101 -9.87 -10.64 0.85
C LYS A 101 -10.75 -11.90 0.93
N SER A 102 -11.41 -12.13 2.06
CA SER A 102 -12.24 -13.30 2.31
C SER A 102 -13.66 -13.15 1.75
N LEU A 103 -14.11 -11.91 1.53
CA LEU A 103 -15.40 -11.62 0.93
C LEU A 103 -15.35 -11.97 -0.57
N ASN A 104 -16.06 -13.02 -0.99
CA ASN A 104 -16.14 -13.53 -2.37
C ASN A 104 -16.87 -12.60 -3.36
N ALA A 105 -16.91 -11.31 -3.09
CA ALA A 105 -17.52 -10.31 -3.95
C ALA A 105 -16.59 -9.10 -4.02
N VAL A 106 -15.79 -9.01 -5.08
CA VAL A 106 -15.38 -7.69 -5.53
C VAL A 106 -16.68 -7.00 -5.90
N GLU A 107 -17.16 -6.11 -5.02
CA GLU A 107 -18.36 -5.32 -5.29
C GLU A 107 -18.20 -4.67 -6.66
N THR A 108 -19.10 -5.02 -7.58
CA THR A 108 -19.03 -4.53 -8.95
C THR A 108 -19.09 -3.01 -8.93
N GLY A 109 -18.05 -2.35 -9.44
CA GLY A 109 -17.99 -0.89 -9.53
C GLY A 109 -17.16 -0.20 -8.45
N VAL A 110 -16.61 -0.92 -7.46
CA VAL A 110 -15.62 -0.35 -6.53
C VAL A 110 -14.22 -0.57 -7.08
N PHE A 111 -13.50 0.53 -7.31
CA PHE A 111 -12.15 0.50 -7.90
C PHE A 111 -11.07 1.00 -6.96
N ALA A 112 -11.42 1.59 -5.82
CA ALA A 112 -10.49 2.10 -4.84
C ALA A 112 -11.14 2.14 -3.44
N PHE A 113 -10.33 1.97 -2.41
CA PHE A 113 -10.69 2.18 -1.02
C PHE A 113 -9.76 3.21 -0.37
N SER A 114 -10.36 4.06 0.46
CA SER A 114 -9.65 5.07 1.23
C SER A 114 -9.30 4.57 2.62
N VAL A 115 -8.22 5.09 3.17
CA VAL A 115 -7.72 4.78 4.51
C VAL A 115 -7.43 6.10 5.24
N LEU A 116 -7.75 6.14 6.54
CA LEU A 116 -7.39 7.26 7.41
C LEU A 116 -5.90 7.23 7.73
N LEU A 117 -5.30 8.41 7.93
CA LEU A 117 -3.89 8.55 8.25
C LEU A 117 -3.75 9.25 9.59
N ARG A 118 -2.98 8.68 10.50
CA ARG A 118 -2.58 9.29 11.77
C ARG A 118 -1.07 9.50 11.76
N GLU A 119 -0.63 10.74 11.86
CA GLU A 119 0.77 11.14 11.76
C GLU A 119 1.32 11.51 13.15
N GLU A 120 2.47 10.95 13.49
CA GLU A 120 3.21 11.32 14.67
C GLU A 120 3.86 12.70 14.44
N THR A 121 3.68 13.60 15.39
CA THR A 121 4.27 14.94 15.39
C THR A 121 5.06 15.13 16.69
N PRO A 122 5.93 16.16 16.79
CA PRO A 122 6.60 16.50 18.05
C PRO A 122 5.62 16.78 19.22
N SER A 123 4.38 17.18 18.92
CA SER A 123 3.31 17.42 19.90
C SER A 123 2.41 16.21 20.17
N GLY A 124 2.74 15.03 19.63
CA GLY A 124 1.92 13.83 19.71
C GLY A 124 1.23 13.48 18.39
N TRP A 125 0.19 12.67 18.44
CA TRP A 125 -0.49 12.17 17.23
C TRP A 125 -1.49 13.17 16.66
N PHE A 126 -1.47 13.33 15.34
CA PHE A 126 -2.42 14.12 14.57
C PHE A 126 -3.20 13.21 13.60
N SER A 127 -4.52 13.16 13.71
CA SER A 127 -5.38 12.45 12.76
C SER A 127 -5.69 13.35 11.56
N ASN A 128 -5.29 12.91 10.37
CA ASN A 128 -5.61 13.60 9.13
C ASN A 128 -7.12 13.45 8.86
N PRO A 129 -7.88 14.56 8.74
CA PRO A 129 -9.32 14.50 8.54
C PRO A 129 -9.73 14.02 7.15
N THR A 130 -8.79 13.93 6.20
CA THR A 130 -9.06 13.51 4.82
C THR A 130 -8.53 12.10 4.57
N PRO A 131 -9.41 11.09 4.42
CA PRO A 131 -9.00 9.76 3.96
C PRO A 131 -8.31 9.82 2.60
N GLN A 132 -7.32 8.95 2.41
CA GLN A 132 -6.55 8.88 1.17
C GLN A 132 -6.84 7.57 0.44
N PRO A 133 -7.02 7.55 -0.89
CA PRO A 133 -7.11 6.30 -1.63
C PRO A 133 -5.77 5.56 -1.50
N ARG A 134 -5.77 4.38 -0.89
CA ARG A 134 -4.55 3.60 -0.62
C ARG A 134 -4.58 2.20 -1.22
N LEU A 135 -5.75 1.58 -1.28
CA LEU A 135 -5.96 0.31 -1.97
C LEU A 135 -6.68 0.60 -3.29
N VAL A 136 -5.98 0.47 -4.41
CA VAL A 136 -6.50 0.80 -5.74
C VAL A 136 -6.45 -0.40 -6.66
N SER A 137 -7.48 -0.59 -7.48
CA SER A 137 -7.47 -1.58 -8.54
C SER A 137 -6.66 -1.07 -9.73
N ARG A 138 -6.07 -1.97 -10.52
CA ARG A 138 -5.37 -1.64 -11.77
C ARG A 138 -6.27 -0.90 -12.76
N GLU A 139 -7.56 -1.20 -12.77
CA GLU A 139 -8.55 -0.47 -13.58
C GLU A 139 -8.73 0.99 -13.13
N TYR A 140 -8.61 1.28 -11.84
CA TYR A 140 -8.66 2.65 -11.31
C TYR A 140 -7.53 3.50 -11.88
N ASP A 141 -6.31 2.96 -11.87
CA ASP A 141 -5.12 3.64 -12.36
C ASP A 141 -5.22 3.94 -13.87
N GLN A 142 -5.59 2.93 -14.68
CA GLN A 142 -5.75 3.06 -16.12
C GLN A 142 -6.77 4.13 -16.54
N ARG A 143 -7.79 4.37 -15.71
CA ARG A 143 -8.83 5.36 -16.01
C ARG A 143 -8.45 6.79 -15.61
N ARG A 144 -7.52 7.00 -14.67
CA ARG A 144 -7.32 8.32 -14.02
C ARG A 144 -5.89 8.78 -13.74
N GLY A 145 -4.89 7.92 -13.91
CA GLY A 145 -3.47 8.31 -13.97
C GLY A 145 -2.91 9.08 -12.77
N ARG A 146 -3.49 8.98 -11.56
CA ARG A 146 -2.98 9.63 -10.33
C ARG A 146 -3.26 8.81 -9.06
N LEU A 147 -2.23 8.59 -8.26
CA LEU A 147 -2.24 7.75 -7.05
C LEU A 147 -2.89 8.38 -5.80
N GLN A 148 -3.06 9.72 -5.77
CA GLN A 148 -3.34 10.43 -4.51
C GLN A 148 -4.36 11.57 -4.64
N SER A 149 -5.09 11.69 -5.76
CA SER A 149 -6.20 12.64 -5.84
C SER A 149 -7.37 12.14 -4.99
N SER A 150 -7.81 12.93 -4.00
CA SER A 150 -8.98 12.61 -3.18
C SER A 150 -10.18 12.30 -4.07
N HIS A 151 -10.76 11.11 -3.91
CA HIS A 151 -12.04 10.79 -4.52
C HIS A 151 -13.12 10.87 -3.45
N PRO A 152 -14.14 11.75 -3.57
CA PRO A 152 -15.21 11.85 -2.58
C PRO A 152 -16.15 10.62 -2.51
N SER A 153 -15.78 9.47 -3.10
CA SER A 153 -16.63 8.27 -3.15
C SER A 153 -15.91 6.93 -3.04
N ALA A 154 -14.60 6.91 -2.75
CA ALA A 154 -13.93 5.65 -2.43
C ALA A 154 -14.35 5.21 -1.01
N PRO A 155 -14.92 4.01 -0.81
CA PRO A 155 -15.34 3.55 0.51
C PRO A 155 -14.17 3.56 1.50
N LEU A 156 -14.48 3.83 2.76
CA LEU A 156 -13.48 3.87 3.82
C LEU A 156 -13.25 2.46 4.37
N LEU A 157 -11.99 2.03 4.46
CA LEU A 157 -11.61 0.85 5.24
C LEU A 157 -11.52 1.23 6.72
N GLU A 158 -11.99 0.34 7.59
CA GLU A 158 -11.78 0.47 9.03
C GLU A 158 -10.29 0.36 9.37
N GLY A 159 -9.84 1.16 10.34
CA GLY A 159 -8.45 1.26 10.72
C GLY A 159 -7.72 2.45 10.09
N GLU A 160 -6.42 2.54 10.37
CA GLU A 160 -5.60 3.70 10.03
C GLU A 160 -4.21 3.26 9.54
N LEU A 161 -3.57 4.12 8.75
CA LEU A 161 -2.11 4.12 8.60
C LEU A 161 -1.51 4.99 9.70
N LEU A 162 -0.55 4.44 10.44
CA LEU A 162 0.27 5.17 11.41
C LEU A 162 1.56 5.62 10.74
N ARG A 163 1.75 6.92 10.59
CA ARG A 163 2.96 7.50 10.02
C ARG A 163 3.86 8.04 11.12
N PHE A 164 5.05 7.46 11.24
CA PHE A 164 6.00 7.83 12.29
C PHE A 164 6.94 8.95 11.84
N ALA A 165 7.21 9.92 12.72
CA ALA A 165 8.17 10.98 12.46
C ALA A 165 9.59 10.49 12.68
N LEU A 166 9.79 9.70 13.73
CA LEU A 166 11.09 9.15 14.11
C LEU A 166 11.24 7.70 13.61
N PRO A 167 12.47 7.30 13.25
CA PRO A 167 12.76 5.90 12.93
C PRO A 167 12.51 4.97 14.10
#